data_AF-A0A077NWB9-F1
#
_entry.id   AF-A0A077NWB9-F1
#
_cell.length_a   1.000
_cell.length_b   1.000
_cell.length_c   1.000
_cell.angle_alpha   90.00
_cell.angle_beta   90.00
_cell.angle_gamma   90.00
#
_symmetry.space_group_name_H-M   'P 1'
#
loop_
_entity.id
_entity.type
_entity.pdbx_description
1 polymer ?
#
loop_
_entity_poly.entity_id
_entity_poly.type
_entity_poly.pdbx_seq_one_letter_code
_entity_poly.pdbx_strand_id
1 'polypeptide(L)'
;MKMERTRYVVTYLGDYPCGHRHPLSISMVARDAADAFTKAQETLAFTDDRLTSTNHTLFSVMPEGFNESMLADMHLCPNAEVKS
;
A
#
# COMPACT_ATOMS: atom_id res chain seq x y z
N MET A 1 24.78 6.06 -4.00
CA MET A 1 23.55 5.50 -4.62
C MET A 1 22.44 6.54 -4.49
N LYS A 2 21.85 6.99 -5.60
CA LYS A 2 20.62 7.79 -5.54
C LYS A 2 19.51 6.83 -5.11
N MET A 3 18.90 7.05 -3.95
CA MET A 3 17.69 6.30 -3.56
C MET A 3 16.59 6.67 -4.55
N GLU A 4 16.24 5.74 -5.43
CA GLU A 4 15.16 5.93 -6.38
C GLU A 4 13.85 6.09 -5.63
N ARG A 5 13.26 7.28 -5.77
CA ARG A 5 11.97 7.61 -5.19
C ARG A 5 10.90 6.92 -6.02
N THR A 6 10.37 5.82 -5.51
CA THR A 6 9.34 5.02 -6.17
C THR A 6 7.96 5.52 -5.73
N ARG A 7 6.99 5.51 -6.65
CA ARG A 7 5.61 5.82 -6.30
C ARG A 7 4.92 4.55 -5.80
N TYR A 8 4.25 4.66 -4.67
CA TYR A 8 3.51 3.59 -4.00
C TYR A 8 2.04 3.95 -3.89
N VAL A 9 1.21 2.93 -3.86
CA VAL A 9 -0.20 2.99 -3.49
C VAL A 9 -0.35 2.22 -2.18
N VAL A 10 -0.79 2.91 -1.13
CA VAL A 10 -1.15 2.30 0.14
C VAL A 10 -2.67 2.21 0.23
N THR A 11 -3.19 1.00 0.38
CA THR A 11 -4.62 0.75 0.45
C THR A 11 -5.00 0.32 1.85
N TYR A 12 -5.99 1.00 2.41
CA TYR A 12 -6.68 0.62 3.65
C TYR A 12 -8.09 0.16 3.33
N LEU A 13 -8.65 -0.70 4.16
CA LEU A 13 -10.09 -0.95 4.21
C LEU A 13 -10.66 -0.20 5.40
N GLY A 14 -11.63 0.69 5.18
CA GLY A 14 -12.34 1.42 6.22
C GLY A 14 -13.85 1.21 6.13
N ASP A 15 -14.53 1.41 7.25
CA ASP A 15 -15.99 1.40 7.33
C ASP A 15 -16.53 2.74 6.86
N TYR A 16 -17.46 2.74 5.90
CA TYR A 16 -18.10 3.95 5.37
C TYR A 16 -19.55 4.08 5.84
N PRO A 17 -20.16 5.29 5.79
CA PRO A 17 -21.54 5.52 6.21
C PRO A 17 -22.61 4.70 5.45
N CYS A 18 -22.26 4.16 4.29
CA CYS A 18 -23.11 3.23 3.52
C CYS A 18 -23.24 1.83 4.17
N GLY A 19 -22.60 1.58 5.30
CA GLY A 19 -22.64 0.30 6.03
C GLY A 19 -21.72 -0.78 5.45
N HIS A 20 -20.88 -0.45 4.47
CA HIS A 20 -19.95 -1.38 3.83
C HIS A 20 -18.50 -0.93 4.03
N ARG A 21 -17.57 -1.89 3.96
CA ARG A 21 -16.14 -1.60 3.91
C ARG A 21 -15.72 -1.28 2.50
N HIS A 22 -15.04 -0.15 2.32
CA HIS A 22 -14.50 0.26 1.02
C HIS A 22 -12.99 0.47 1.09
N PRO A 23 -12.28 0.26 -0.03
CA PRO A 23 -10.87 0.59 -0.14
C PRO A 23 -10.68 2.11 -0.15
N LEU A 24 -9.70 2.55 0.64
CA LEU A 24 -9.14 3.89 0.61
C LEU A 24 -7.68 3.78 0.16
N SER A 25 -7.40 4.26 -1.04
CA SER A 25 -6.05 4.22 -1.63
C SER A 25 -5.40 5.59 -1.58
N ILE A 26 -4.16 5.64 -1.07
CA ILE A 26 -3.35 6.84 -0.97
C ILE A 26 -2.09 6.63 -1.81
N SER A 27 -1.97 7.39 -2.90
CA SER A 27 -0.77 7.38 -3.74
C SER A 27 0.28 8.35 -3.21
N MET A 28 1.52 7.91 -3.07
CA MET A 28 2.62 8.74 -2.56
C MET A 28 3.97 8.33 -3.10
N VAL A 29 4.95 9.22 -2.95
CA VAL A 29 6.35 8.94 -3.27
C VAL A 29 7.11 8.56 -1.99
N ALA A 30 7.73 7.39 -2.00
CA ALA A 30 8.45 6.84 -0.87
C ALA A 30 9.77 6.18 -1.27
N ARG A 31 10.63 5.98 -0.29
CA ARG A 31 11.91 5.27 -0.47
C ARG A 31 11.70 3.76 -0.63
N ASP A 32 10.81 3.21 0.20
CA ASP A 32 10.47 1.80 0.25
C ASP A 32 9.02 1.64 0.79
N ALA A 33 8.55 0.40 0.90
CA ALA A 33 7.22 0.09 1.39
C ALA A 33 6.99 0.53 2.85
N ALA A 34 8.01 0.48 3.71
CA ALA A 34 7.88 0.91 5.10
C ALA A 34 7.75 2.44 5.21
N ASP A 35 8.56 3.17 4.43
CA ASP A 35 8.48 4.63 4.29
C ASP A 35 7.11 5.06 3.73
N ALA A 36 6.57 4.31 2.75
CA ALA A 36 5.22 4.53 2.22
C ALA A 36 4.14 4.31 3.28
N PHE A 37 4.23 3.22 4.04
CA PHE A 37 3.28 2.92 5.10
C PHE A 37 3.26 4.01 6.18
N THR A 38 4.42 4.42 6.70
CA THR A 38 4.53 5.47 7.72
C THR A 38 3.93 6.79 7.23
N LYS A 39 4.28 7.22 6.01
CA LYS A 39 3.70 8.43 5.40
C LYS A 39 2.19 8.34 5.21
N ALA A 40 1.68 7.15 4.87
CA ALA A 40 0.25 6.93 4.73
C ALA A 40 -0.48 7.03 6.07
N GLN A 41 0.12 6.50 7.15
CA GLN A 41 -0.44 6.65 8.50
C GLN A 41 -0.45 8.11 8.95
N GLU A 42 0.64 8.85 8.72
CA GLU A 42 0.67 10.29 8.97
C GLU A 42 -0.40 11.00 8.16
N THR A 43 -0.53 10.67 6.86
CA THR A 43 -1.59 11.23 6.01
C THR A 43 -2.96 10.95 6.62
N LEU A 44 -3.29 9.72 7.00
CA LEU A 44 -4.58 9.41 7.65
C LEU A 44 -4.79 10.16 8.97
N ALA A 45 -3.74 10.32 9.79
CA ALA A 45 -3.83 11.03 11.07
C ALA A 45 -4.02 12.55 10.90
N PHE A 46 -3.54 13.12 9.80
CA PHE A 46 -3.66 14.56 9.48
C PHE A 46 -4.69 14.88 8.40
N THR A 47 -5.35 13.86 7.81
CA THR A 47 -6.42 14.09 6.84
C THR A 47 -7.69 14.47 7.61
N ASP A 48 -7.93 15.77 7.58
CA ASP A 48 -9.14 16.56 7.89
C ASP A 48 -10.47 15.80 7.96
N ASP A 49 -11.46 16.39 8.65
CA ASP A 49 -12.83 15.93 8.98
C ASP A 49 -13.70 15.52 7.76
N ARG A 50 -13.12 15.56 6.56
CA ARG A 50 -13.71 15.17 5.27
C ARG A 50 -13.61 13.68 4.99
N LEU A 51 -12.72 12.96 5.69
CA LEU A 51 -12.64 11.51 5.57
C LEU A 51 -13.80 10.88 6.34
N THR A 52 -14.85 10.47 5.62
CA THR A 52 -16.07 9.90 6.23
C THR A 52 -15.90 8.44 6.69
N SER A 53 -14.74 7.84 6.43
CA SER A 53 -14.45 6.45 6.78
C SER A 53 -13.73 6.31 8.11
N THR A 54 -13.99 5.20 8.81
CA THR A 54 -13.42 4.89 10.13
C THR A 54 -12.84 3.47 10.15
N ASN A 55 -12.19 3.06 11.24
CA ASN A 55 -11.65 1.71 11.45
C ASN A 55 -10.75 1.20 10.30
N HIS A 56 -9.85 2.06 9.82
CA HIS A 56 -8.94 1.74 8.74
C HIS A 56 -7.99 0.60 9.13
N THR A 57 -7.94 -0.44 8.31
CA THR A 57 -7.00 -1.56 8.44
C THR A 57 -6.16 -1.63 7.18
N LEU A 58 -4.84 -1.75 7.33
CA LEU A 58 -3.93 -1.86 6.20
C LEU A 58 -4.27 -3.10 5.38
N PHE A 59 -4.47 -2.92 4.08
CA PHE A 59 -4.71 -4.01 3.14
C PHE A 59 -3.48 -4.29 2.28
N SER A 60 -2.87 -3.25 1.69
CA SER A 60 -1.69 -3.42 0.83
C SER A 60 -0.81 -2.19 0.77
N VAL A 61 0.48 -2.41 0.51
CA VAL A 61 1.47 -1.38 0.15
C VAL A 61 2.19 -1.88 -1.09
N MET A 62 1.94 -1.24 -2.24
CA MET A 62 2.44 -1.72 -3.53
C MET A 62 3.07 -0.58 -4.32
N PRO A 63 4.17 -0.80 -5.04
CA PRO A 63 4.61 0.15 -6.07
C PRO A 63 3.50 0.36 -7.10
N GLU A 64 3.25 1.59 -7.54
CA GLU A 64 2.19 1.92 -8.51
C GLU A 64 2.41 1.21 -9.86
N GLY A 65 3.67 0.92 -10.20
CA GLY A 65 4.03 0.15 -11.40
C GLY A 65 3.91 -1.37 -11.26
N PHE A 66 3.57 -1.89 -10.06
CA PHE A 66 3.45 -3.32 -9.84
C PHE A 66 2.20 -3.86 -10.51
N ASN A 67 2.38 -4.67 -11.56
CA ASN A 67 1.31 -5.20 -12.39
C ASN A 67 1.47 -6.73 -12.61
N GLU A 68 0.52 -7.35 -13.30
CA GLU A 68 0.51 -8.79 -13.60
C GLU A 68 1.79 -9.27 -14.33
N SER A 69 2.43 -8.41 -15.12
CA SER A 69 3.68 -8.76 -15.81
C SER A 69 4.84 -8.87 -14.82
N MET A 70 4.89 -8.04 -13.78
CA MET A 70 5.87 -8.16 -12.70
C MET A 70 5.64 -9.40 -11.82
N LEU A 71 4.39 -9.84 -11.67
CA LEU A 71 4.06 -11.11 -11.01
C LEU A 71 4.55 -12.31 -11.84
N ALA A 72 4.46 -12.24 -13.17
CA ALA A 72 4.99 -13.28 -14.06
C ALA A 72 6.51 -13.46 -13.88
N ASP A 73 7.24 -12.36 -13.67
CA ASP A 73 8.70 -12.41 -13.42
C ASP A 73 9.05 -13.02 -12.05
N MET A 74 8.14 -13.01 -11.07
CA MET A 74 8.36 -13.68 -9.77
C MET A 74 8.39 -15.21 -9.87
N HIS A 75 7.76 -15.79 -10.90
CA HIS A 75 7.85 -17.23 -11.18
C HIS A 75 9.25 -17.67 -11.67
N LEU A 76 10.13 -16.72 -11.97
CA LEU A 76 11.53 -16.98 -12.32
C LEU A 76 12.44 -17.09 -11.09
N CYS A 77 11.92 -16.82 -9.89
CA CYS A 77 12.67 -17.09 -8.67
C CYS A 77 12.91 -18.61 -8.55
N PRO A 78 14.17 -19.08 -8.56
CA PRO A 78 14.45 -20.49 -8.34
C PRO A 78 13.85 -20.88 -6.99
N ASN A 79 13.08 -21.97 -6.98
CA ASN A 79 12.37 -22.48 -5.80
C ASN A 79 13.24 -22.29 -4.56
N ALA A 80 12.86 -21.35 -3.69
CA ALA A 80 13.48 -21.24 -2.39
C ALA A 80 13.21 -22.56 -1.70
N GLU A 81 14.24 -23.39 -1.53
CA GLU A 81 14.14 -24.62 -0.76
C GLU A 81 13.58 -24.27 0.62
N VAL A 82 12.31 -24.59 0.85
CA VAL A 82 11.72 -24.55 2.17
C VAL A 82 12.38 -25.70 2.92
N LYS A 83 13.44 -25.41 3.67
CA LYS A 83 14.02 -26.37 4.61
C LYS A 83 12.97 -26.64 5.68
N SER A 84 12.39 -27.83 5.63
CA SER A 84 11.54 -28.39 6.69
C SER A 84 12.35 -28.87 7.87
#